data_AF-A0A3M1N3Z8-F1
#
_entry.id   AF-A0A3M1N3Z8-F1
#
_cell.length_a   1.000
_cell.length_b   1.000
_cell.length_c   1.000
_cell.angle_alpha   90.00
_cell.angle_beta   90.00
_cell.angle_gamma   90.00
#
_symmetry.space_group_name_H-M   'P 1'
#
loop_
_entity.id
_entity.type
_entity.pdbx_description
1 polymer ?
#
loop_
_entity_poly.entity_id
_entity_poly.type
_entity_poly.pdbx_seq_one_letter_code
_entity_poly.pdbx_strand_id
1 'polypeptide(L)'
;MLKHVRFLLAALLFLSSLTAVSSARAAIVVHPGNLQGWFIGTVAPTGTPAFADFVNGLGTPPLGTGSYRVTISAANTKRQIARADYNNTPLSSLNISYYTYRAGTNTNDWYVNVYIHTTGAPGLANCRLDFAPNAGPLNTWTLQNATSASNGWYSIPACGTTLTNVAFATVLSTFPSAVLRSPFTAGAPAIVFNMGDTAAGYVNYDGAIDAITINGTTWDFELTAPAAPSSIDFFNPGDCRVDPKPGDRLAICCEASRIVVYGVANNSRGFFLSTFDFEDLVRAGRRGIFVNRQQDGVISASMSRSQNIWVAWNGGQYNATGQPDQGFAKLVRCPLPASVVQALHQRSE
;
A
#
# COMPACT_ATOMS: atom_id res chain seq x y z
N MET A 1 -39.52 -60.38 24.50
CA MET A 1 -39.54 -60.15 25.97
C MET A 1 -38.17 -59.59 26.37
N LEU A 2 -38.16 -58.49 27.12
CA LEU A 2 -37.03 -57.77 27.75
C LEU A 2 -35.95 -57.16 26.81
N LYS A 3 -35.85 -55.84 26.61
CA LYS A 3 -35.66 -54.66 27.50
C LYS A 3 -34.19 -54.43 27.94
N HIS A 4 -33.75 -53.18 27.70
CA HIS A 4 -32.57 -52.44 28.22
C HIS A 4 -31.31 -52.54 27.32
N VAL A 5 -30.60 -51.49 26.91
CA VAL A 5 -30.29 -50.19 27.56
C VAL A 5 -30.07 -49.06 26.53
N ARG A 6 -30.47 -47.85 26.92
CA ARG A 6 -30.36 -46.54 26.26
C ARG A 6 -28.92 -46.01 26.14
N PHE A 7 -28.79 -44.92 25.37
CA PHE A 7 -27.70 -43.95 25.29
C PHE A 7 -26.70 -44.14 24.14
N LEU A 8 -27.05 -43.61 22.96
CA LEU A 8 -26.07 -42.82 22.20
C LEU A 8 -26.65 -41.44 21.92
N LEU A 9 -25.94 -40.49 22.49
CA LEU A 9 -26.16 -39.06 22.51
C LEU A 9 -26.29 -38.50 21.09
N ALA A 10 -27.29 -37.66 20.91
CA ALA A 10 -27.41 -36.75 19.77
C ALA A 10 -26.20 -35.79 19.78
N ALA A 11 -25.14 -36.12 19.05
CA ALA A 11 -24.15 -35.16 18.63
C ALA A 11 -24.70 -34.46 17.37
N LEU A 12 -25.43 -33.37 17.58
CA LEU A 12 -25.70 -32.40 16.53
C LEU A 12 -24.34 -31.95 15.95
N LEU A 13 -24.00 -32.49 14.79
CA LEU A 13 -23.04 -31.88 13.87
C LEU A 13 -23.68 -30.61 13.30
N PHE A 14 -23.75 -29.57 14.13
CA PHE A 14 -23.70 -28.20 13.64
C PHE A 14 -22.25 -27.96 13.19
N LEU A 15 -21.94 -28.50 12.01
CA LEU A 15 -20.76 -28.10 11.26
C LEU A 15 -21.09 -26.71 10.71
N SER A 16 -21.05 -25.71 11.59
CA SER A 16 -21.07 -24.30 11.21
C SER A 16 -19.85 -24.08 10.32
N SER A 17 -20.11 -24.00 9.02
CA SER A 17 -19.20 -23.50 8.03
C SER A 17 -18.71 -22.12 8.47
N LEU A 18 -17.56 -22.09 9.14
CA LEU A 18 -16.72 -20.90 9.24
C LEU A 18 -16.23 -20.61 7.83
N THR A 19 -17.09 -19.99 7.02
CA THR A 19 -16.61 -19.21 5.89
C THR A 19 -15.77 -18.11 6.50
N ALA A 20 -14.45 -18.24 6.43
CA ALA A 20 -13.56 -17.13 6.65
C ALA A 20 -13.98 -16.03 5.69
N VAL A 21 -14.71 -15.03 6.20
CA VAL A 21 -14.97 -13.81 5.46
C VAL A 21 -13.61 -13.15 5.33
N SER A 22 -12.95 -13.38 4.19
CA SER A 22 -11.76 -12.62 3.83
C SER A 22 -12.23 -11.17 3.71
N SER A 23 -11.95 -10.36 4.73
CA SER A 23 -12.19 -8.92 4.67
C SER A 23 -11.37 -8.38 3.51
N ALA A 24 -12.02 -8.11 2.37
CA ALA A 24 -11.39 -7.40 1.27
C ALA A 24 -10.90 -6.07 1.84
N ARG A 25 -9.60 -5.81 1.75
CA ARG A 25 -9.01 -4.54 2.18
C ARG A 25 -9.69 -3.44 1.36
N ALA A 26 -10.23 -2.42 2.03
CA ALA A 26 -10.79 -1.27 1.35
C ALA A 26 -9.75 -0.64 0.41
N ALA A 27 -10.20 -0.20 -0.77
CA ALA A 27 -9.33 0.45 -1.74
C ALA A 27 -8.78 1.77 -1.17
N ILE A 28 -7.55 2.10 -1.55
CA ILE A 28 -6.88 3.34 -1.17
C ILE A 28 -7.26 4.43 -2.17
N VAL A 29 -7.95 5.47 -1.71
CA VAL A 29 -8.36 6.57 -2.58
C VAL A 29 -7.17 7.47 -2.94
N VAL A 30 -6.96 7.67 -4.24
CA VAL A 30 -5.98 8.54 -4.88
C VAL A 30 -6.74 9.73 -5.46
N HIS A 31 -6.37 10.94 -5.09
CA HIS A 31 -7.05 12.16 -5.58
C HIS A 31 -6.06 13.33 -5.65
N PRO A 32 -6.41 14.48 -6.28
CA PRO A 32 -5.47 15.60 -6.47
C PRO A 32 -4.81 16.11 -5.19
N GLY A 33 -5.51 16.02 -4.05
CA GLY A 33 -5.00 16.45 -2.74
C GLY A 33 -4.09 15.43 -2.04
N ASN A 34 -4.13 14.15 -2.44
CA ASN A 34 -3.26 13.11 -1.92
C ASN A 34 -3.09 11.99 -2.95
N LEU A 35 -1.92 11.97 -3.59
CA LEU A 35 -1.59 11.00 -4.63
C LEU A 35 -1.16 9.64 -4.09
N GLN A 36 -1.11 9.42 -2.77
CA GLN A 36 -0.80 8.10 -2.17
C GLN A 36 0.49 7.45 -2.74
N GLY A 37 1.51 8.28 -3.02
CA GLY A 37 2.78 7.83 -3.58
C GLY A 37 2.79 7.63 -5.11
N TRP A 38 1.69 7.89 -5.81
CA TRP A 38 1.66 7.91 -7.26
C TRP A 38 2.38 9.14 -7.82
N PHE A 39 3.31 8.91 -8.75
CA PHE A 39 3.86 9.95 -9.60
C PHE A 39 2.97 10.10 -10.83
N ILE A 40 2.57 11.34 -11.16
CA ILE A 40 1.79 11.63 -12.37
C ILE A 40 2.55 12.69 -13.17
N GLY A 41 2.90 12.37 -14.42
CA GLY A 41 3.78 13.24 -15.20
C GLY A 41 3.87 12.92 -16.68
N THR A 42 4.64 13.73 -17.38
CA THR A 42 5.07 13.52 -18.77
C THR A 42 6.55 13.12 -18.77
N VAL A 43 7.02 12.48 -19.85
CA VAL A 43 8.44 12.11 -20.00
C VAL A 43 8.96 12.68 -21.30
N ALA A 44 10.09 13.40 -21.23
CA ALA A 44 10.74 13.92 -22.42
C ALA A 44 11.08 12.77 -23.42
N PRO A 45 10.95 12.99 -24.73
CA PRO A 45 10.67 14.26 -25.41
C PRO A 45 9.17 14.56 -25.63
N THR A 46 8.27 13.81 -24.98
CA THR A 46 6.82 14.01 -25.20
C THR A 46 6.30 15.27 -24.49
N GLY A 47 5.35 15.94 -25.14
CA GLY A 47 4.58 17.04 -24.57
C GLY A 47 3.42 16.55 -23.69
N THR A 48 2.76 17.51 -23.05
CA THR A 48 1.57 17.27 -22.23
C THR A 48 0.35 17.05 -23.11
N PRO A 49 -0.44 15.99 -22.89
CA PRO A 49 -1.72 15.81 -23.55
C PRO A 49 -2.67 16.99 -23.32
N ALA A 50 -3.61 17.21 -24.24
CA ALA A 50 -4.59 18.29 -24.11
C ALA A 50 -5.46 18.17 -22.85
N PHE A 51 -5.69 16.94 -22.39
CA PHE A 51 -6.36 16.68 -21.11
C PHE A 51 -5.72 15.47 -20.40
N ALA A 52 -5.43 15.63 -19.11
CA ALA A 52 -4.89 14.57 -18.26
C ALA A 52 -5.13 14.90 -16.78
N ASP A 53 -6.29 14.53 -16.24
CA ASP A 53 -6.67 14.88 -14.87
C ASP A 53 -7.60 13.84 -14.23
N PHE A 54 -7.78 13.95 -12.92
CA PHE A 54 -8.85 13.28 -12.21
C PHE A 54 -10.19 13.87 -12.64
N VAL A 55 -11.21 13.03 -12.78
CA VAL A 55 -12.54 13.45 -13.24
C VAL A 55 -13.62 12.68 -12.49
N ASN A 56 -14.85 13.20 -12.50
CA ASN A 56 -16.01 12.33 -12.31
C ASN A 56 -15.95 11.28 -13.41
N GLY A 57 -15.98 10.00 -13.03
CA GLY A 57 -15.60 8.93 -13.93
C GLY A 57 -16.56 8.76 -15.09
N LEU A 58 -16.04 8.24 -16.19
CA LEU A 58 -16.83 7.98 -17.39
C LEU A 58 -17.76 6.79 -17.14
N GLY A 59 -19.04 6.92 -17.52
CA GLY A 59 -20.04 5.90 -17.23
C GLY A 59 -20.18 5.64 -15.72
N THR A 60 -20.15 4.38 -15.31
CA THR A 60 -20.10 3.98 -13.90
C THR A 60 -18.73 3.35 -13.61
N PRO A 61 -17.84 4.06 -12.89
CA PRO A 61 -16.54 3.52 -12.52
C PRO A 61 -16.61 2.20 -11.74
N PRO A 62 -15.59 1.34 -11.87
CA PRO A 62 -15.50 0.07 -11.14
C PRO A 62 -15.44 0.27 -9.62
N LEU A 63 -14.79 1.33 -9.16
CA LEU A 63 -14.77 1.76 -7.77
C LEU A 63 -15.17 3.24 -7.69
N GLY A 64 -15.75 3.61 -6.55
CA GLY A 64 -16.11 4.99 -6.25
C GLY A 64 -16.96 5.68 -7.32
N THR A 65 -16.60 6.92 -7.63
CA THR A 65 -17.32 7.81 -8.56
C THR A 65 -16.41 8.48 -9.58
N GLY A 66 -15.10 8.32 -9.44
CA GLY A 66 -14.09 9.01 -10.19
C GLY A 66 -13.30 8.12 -11.13
N SER A 67 -12.33 8.72 -11.82
CA SER A 67 -11.23 8.01 -12.47
C SER A 67 -10.14 9.00 -12.87
N TYR A 68 -9.01 8.51 -13.38
CA TYR A 68 -8.01 9.34 -14.05
C TYR A 68 -8.16 9.28 -15.57
N ARG A 69 -8.50 10.39 -16.23
CA ARG A 69 -8.78 10.46 -17.68
C ARG A 69 -7.64 11.13 -18.43
N VAL A 70 -7.33 10.60 -19.61
CA VAL A 70 -6.35 11.16 -20.55
C VAL A 70 -6.95 11.25 -21.95
N THR A 71 -6.70 12.36 -22.63
CA THR A 71 -7.06 12.57 -24.05
C THR A 71 -5.82 12.91 -24.86
N ILE A 72 -5.53 12.10 -25.88
CA ILE A 72 -4.42 12.29 -26.81
C ILE A 72 -4.98 12.87 -28.12
N SER A 73 -4.93 14.20 -28.26
CA SER A 73 -5.39 14.92 -29.46
C SER A 73 -4.28 15.27 -30.43
N ALA A 74 -3.01 15.14 -30.03
CA ALA A 74 -1.85 15.47 -30.85
C ALA A 74 -0.75 14.41 -30.71
N ALA A 75 0.01 14.20 -31.78
CA ALA A 75 1.20 13.35 -31.76
C ALA A 75 2.23 13.89 -30.75
N ASN A 76 3.18 13.03 -30.33
CA ASN A 76 4.21 13.38 -29.35
C ASN A 76 3.65 13.84 -28.01
N THR A 77 2.49 13.32 -27.58
CA THR A 77 1.96 13.58 -26.24
C THR A 77 1.78 12.28 -25.48
N LYS A 78 2.10 12.30 -24.19
CA LYS A 78 2.05 11.11 -23.33
C LYS A 78 1.74 11.49 -21.89
N ARG A 79 1.01 10.63 -21.20
CA ARG A 79 0.84 10.69 -19.76
C ARG A 79 1.28 9.40 -19.11
N GLN A 80 1.88 9.54 -17.93
CA GLN A 80 2.28 8.41 -17.09
C GLN A 80 1.74 8.59 -15.68
N ILE A 81 1.31 7.48 -15.08
CA ILE A 81 1.09 7.33 -13.65
C ILE A 81 1.92 6.16 -13.13
N ALA A 82 2.71 6.38 -12.09
CA ALA A 82 3.83 5.49 -11.80
C ALA A 82 4.13 5.31 -10.31
N ARG A 83 4.81 4.20 -9.98
CA ARG A 83 5.14 3.79 -8.60
C ARG A 83 6.60 3.37 -8.45
N ALA A 84 7.27 3.94 -7.45
CA ALA A 84 8.68 3.70 -7.15
C ALA A 84 8.91 2.76 -5.95
N ASP A 85 7.90 2.53 -5.14
CA ASP A 85 7.96 1.69 -3.94
C ASP A 85 8.04 0.18 -4.22
N TYR A 86 7.89 -0.22 -5.49
CA TYR A 86 8.11 -1.60 -5.94
C TYR A 86 9.55 -1.91 -6.35
N ASN A 87 10.46 -0.93 -6.28
CA ASN A 87 11.89 -1.19 -6.49
C ASN A 87 12.39 -2.29 -5.53
N ASN A 88 13.21 -3.20 -6.06
CA ASN A 88 13.73 -4.37 -5.37
C ASN A 88 12.72 -5.52 -5.14
N THR A 89 11.53 -5.45 -5.72
CA THR A 89 10.54 -6.55 -5.66
C THR A 89 10.87 -7.63 -6.71
N PRO A 90 10.87 -8.93 -6.36
CA PRO A 90 11.00 -10.01 -7.34
C PRO A 90 9.88 -9.95 -8.39
N LEU A 91 10.21 -10.07 -9.68
CA LEU A 91 9.21 -10.05 -10.76
C LEU A 91 8.17 -11.15 -10.60
N SER A 92 8.56 -12.32 -10.10
CA SER A 92 7.69 -13.46 -9.83
C SER A 92 6.63 -13.22 -8.75
N SER A 93 6.78 -12.19 -7.92
CA SER A 93 5.79 -11.83 -6.91
C SER A 93 4.75 -10.83 -7.41
N LEU A 94 4.91 -10.33 -8.63
CA LEU A 94 4.09 -9.28 -9.19
C LEU A 94 2.72 -9.82 -9.63
N ASN A 95 1.66 -9.22 -9.11
CA ASN A 95 0.29 -9.39 -9.58
C ASN A 95 -0.29 -8.00 -9.89
N ILE A 96 -0.63 -7.75 -11.14
CA ILE A 96 -1.21 -6.48 -11.61
C ILE A 96 -2.54 -6.74 -12.31
N SER A 97 -3.56 -5.99 -11.88
CA SER A 97 -4.81 -5.79 -12.62
C SER A 97 -5.28 -4.34 -12.50
N TYR A 98 -6.07 -3.87 -13.46
CA TYR A 98 -6.61 -2.51 -13.49
C TYR A 98 -7.81 -2.43 -14.43
N TYR A 99 -8.62 -1.38 -14.32
CA TYR A 99 -9.72 -1.17 -15.23
C TYR A 99 -9.44 -0.01 -16.18
N THR A 100 -9.85 -0.16 -17.44
CA THR A 100 -9.78 0.90 -18.44
C THR A 100 -11.14 1.19 -19.04
N TYR A 101 -11.38 2.44 -19.40
CA TYR A 101 -12.55 2.89 -20.15
C TYR A 101 -12.05 3.59 -21.41
N ARG A 102 -12.68 3.33 -22.55
CA ARG A 102 -12.36 4.02 -23.80
C ARG A 102 -13.59 4.69 -24.41
N ALA A 103 -13.48 5.98 -24.68
CA ALA A 103 -14.47 6.78 -25.42
C ALA A 103 -14.00 7.11 -26.85
N GLY A 104 -12.69 7.27 -27.05
CA GLY A 104 -12.09 7.64 -28.34
C GLY A 104 -12.04 6.50 -29.36
N THR A 105 -11.79 6.84 -30.62
CA THR A 105 -11.75 5.87 -31.75
C THR A 105 -10.41 5.14 -31.88
N ASN A 106 -9.38 5.60 -31.18
CA ASN A 106 -8.09 4.93 -31.16
C ASN A 106 -8.22 3.51 -30.56
N THR A 107 -7.49 2.53 -31.11
CA THR A 107 -7.56 1.12 -30.66
C THR A 107 -6.47 0.75 -29.67
N ASN A 108 -5.60 1.69 -29.28
CA ASN A 108 -4.70 1.50 -28.15
C ASN A 108 -5.46 1.71 -26.84
N ASP A 109 -4.98 1.07 -25.77
CA ASP A 109 -5.48 1.23 -24.41
C ASP A 109 -4.30 1.37 -23.44
N TRP A 110 -4.56 1.66 -22.17
CA TRP A 110 -3.51 1.90 -21.17
C TRP A 110 -2.51 0.74 -21.10
N TYR A 111 -1.23 1.09 -21.25
CA TYR A 111 -0.11 0.18 -21.17
C TYR A 111 0.44 0.12 -19.76
N VAL A 112 1.07 -1.00 -19.41
CA VAL A 112 1.93 -1.10 -18.23
C VAL A 112 3.37 -1.32 -18.68
N ASN A 113 4.29 -0.44 -18.27
CA ASN A 113 5.72 -0.70 -18.38
C ASN A 113 6.23 -1.17 -17.01
N VAL A 114 7.01 -2.26 -17.01
CA VAL A 114 7.71 -2.77 -15.84
C VAL A 114 9.21 -2.79 -16.13
N TYR A 115 9.97 -2.09 -15.30
CA TYR A 115 11.42 -2.00 -15.41
C TYR A 115 12.10 -3.00 -14.50
N ILE A 116 12.97 -3.83 -15.07
CA ILE A 116 13.61 -4.93 -14.37
C ILE A 116 15.12 -4.95 -14.60
N HIS A 117 15.85 -5.56 -13.66
CA HIS A 117 17.15 -6.14 -13.92
C HIS A 117 16.99 -7.64 -14.15
N THR A 118 17.29 -8.12 -15.37
CA THR A 118 16.98 -9.50 -15.82
C THR A 118 17.62 -10.61 -14.99
N THR A 119 18.81 -10.36 -14.43
CA THR A 119 19.52 -11.33 -13.58
C THR A 119 19.37 -11.08 -12.07
N GLY A 120 18.65 -10.02 -11.67
CA GLY A 120 18.50 -9.64 -10.26
C GLY A 120 19.70 -8.95 -9.63
N ALA A 121 20.79 -8.70 -10.39
CA ALA A 121 21.96 -7.99 -9.89
C ALA A 121 21.59 -6.59 -9.31
N PRO A 122 22.41 -6.06 -8.38
CA PRO A 122 22.22 -4.69 -7.91
C PRO A 122 22.44 -3.70 -9.05
N GLY A 123 21.76 -2.55 -8.99
CA GLY A 123 21.86 -1.50 -9.99
C GLY A 123 20.52 -1.09 -10.58
N LEU A 124 20.58 -0.39 -11.71
CA LEU A 124 19.42 0.10 -12.45
C LEU A 124 18.80 -1.00 -13.30
N ALA A 125 17.57 -0.78 -13.77
CA ALA A 125 16.95 -1.67 -14.74
C ALA A 125 17.79 -1.75 -16.03
N ASN A 126 17.95 -2.96 -16.56
CA ASN A 126 18.57 -3.21 -17.87
C ASN A 126 17.55 -3.63 -18.92
N CYS A 127 16.28 -3.78 -18.53
CA CYS A 127 15.20 -4.25 -19.39
C CYS A 127 13.89 -3.54 -19.03
N ARG A 128 13.06 -3.30 -20.05
CA ARG A 128 11.67 -2.85 -19.93
C ARG A 128 10.76 -3.91 -20.54
N LEU A 129 9.76 -4.30 -19.77
CA LEU A 129 8.65 -5.14 -20.20
C LEU A 129 7.44 -4.25 -20.43
N ASP A 130 6.70 -4.50 -21.50
CA ASP A 130 5.52 -3.73 -21.88
C ASP A 130 4.32 -4.66 -21.95
N PHE A 131 3.29 -4.38 -21.15
CA PHE A 131 1.97 -4.99 -21.30
C PHE A 131 1.08 -4.05 -22.12
N ALA A 132 0.63 -4.55 -23.26
CA ALA A 132 -0.23 -3.87 -24.23
C ALA A 132 -1.50 -4.70 -24.42
N PRO A 133 -2.57 -4.42 -23.64
CA PRO A 133 -3.82 -5.15 -23.81
C PRO A 133 -4.48 -4.81 -25.14
N ASN A 134 -5.30 -5.74 -25.65
CA ASN A 134 -6.23 -5.41 -26.71
C ASN A 134 -7.25 -4.39 -26.20
N ALA A 135 -7.62 -3.45 -27.06
CA ALA A 135 -8.69 -2.50 -26.77
C ALA A 135 -9.99 -3.23 -26.39
N GLY A 136 -10.56 -2.85 -25.24
CA GLY A 136 -11.91 -3.28 -24.84
C GLY A 136 -13.00 -2.67 -25.73
N PRO A 137 -14.29 -2.97 -25.51
CA PRO A 137 -15.38 -2.25 -26.17
C PRO A 137 -15.38 -0.76 -25.83
N LEU A 138 -15.92 0.07 -26.73
CA LEU A 138 -16.14 1.48 -26.44
C LEU A 138 -17.19 1.65 -25.34
N ASN A 139 -17.04 2.72 -24.58
CA ASN A 139 -17.93 3.16 -23.53
C ASN A 139 -18.22 2.13 -22.44
N THR A 140 -17.26 1.25 -22.19
CA THR A 140 -17.39 0.16 -21.22
C THR A 140 -16.10 0.02 -20.43
N TRP A 141 -16.22 -0.12 -19.11
CA TRP A 141 -15.10 -0.46 -18.26
C TRP A 141 -14.67 -1.91 -18.48
N THR A 142 -13.40 -2.11 -18.79
CA THR A 142 -12.81 -3.42 -19.08
C THR A 142 -11.73 -3.72 -18.05
N LEU A 143 -11.82 -4.87 -17.39
CA LEU A 143 -10.77 -5.37 -16.51
C LEU A 143 -9.59 -5.89 -17.34
N GLN A 144 -8.42 -5.34 -17.08
CA GLN A 144 -7.14 -5.76 -17.63
C GLN A 144 -6.34 -6.52 -16.55
N ASN A 145 -6.30 -7.85 -16.65
CA ASN A 145 -5.52 -8.69 -15.74
C ASN A 145 -4.12 -8.95 -16.30
N ALA A 146 -3.24 -7.95 -16.27
CA ALA A 146 -1.93 -7.99 -16.93
C ALA A 146 -1.11 -9.25 -16.61
N THR A 147 -1.04 -9.65 -15.34
CA THR A 147 -0.21 -10.79 -14.90
C THR A 147 -0.88 -12.16 -15.08
N SER A 148 -2.18 -12.20 -15.38
CA SER A 148 -2.91 -13.44 -15.70
C SER A 148 -3.30 -13.52 -17.19
N ALA A 149 -2.94 -12.51 -17.99
CA ALA A 149 -3.24 -12.48 -19.40
C ALA A 149 -2.47 -13.57 -20.16
N SER A 150 -3.15 -14.21 -21.11
CA SER A 150 -2.56 -15.24 -21.98
C SER A 150 -1.64 -14.66 -23.06
N ASN A 151 -1.66 -13.35 -23.26
CA ASN A 151 -0.85 -12.61 -24.22
C ASN A 151 -0.73 -11.12 -23.79
N GLY A 152 -0.12 -10.29 -24.61
CA GLY A 152 0.00 -8.84 -24.40
C GLY A 152 1.34 -8.37 -23.83
N TRP A 153 2.22 -9.27 -23.39
CA TRP A 153 3.57 -8.88 -22.92
C TRP A 153 4.61 -8.88 -24.03
N TYR A 154 5.46 -7.86 -23.99
CA TYR A 154 6.59 -7.65 -24.89
C TYR A 154 7.83 -7.30 -24.07
N SER A 155 9.01 -7.55 -24.62
CA SER A 155 10.27 -7.02 -24.07
C SER A 155 10.98 -6.18 -25.12
N ILE A 156 11.67 -5.13 -24.66
CA ILE A 156 12.50 -4.34 -25.57
C ILE A 156 13.77 -5.13 -25.96
N PRO A 157 14.39 -4.85 -27.13
CA PRO A 157 15.59 -5.55 -27.56
C PRO A 157 16.75 -5.51 -26.55
N ALA A 158 16.85 -4.44 -25.75
CA ALA A 158 17.88 -4.28 -24.72
C ALA A 158 17.81 -5.35 -23.61
N CYS A 159 16.71 -6.10 -23.50
CA CYS A 159 16.56 -7.19 -22.55
C CYS A 159 17.41 -8.43 -22.88
N GLY A 160 18.06 -8.48 -24.04
CA GLY A 160 18.85 -9.62 -24.53
C GLY A 160 18.00 -10.77 -25.11
N THR A 161 16.73 -10.84 -24.75
CA THR A 161 15.73 -11.73 -25.37
C THR A 161 14.48 -10.93 -25.66
N THR A 162 14.04 -10.96 -26.92
CA THR A 162 12.82 -10.28 -27.37
C THR A 162 11.63 -11.21 -27.21
N LEU A 163 10.65 -10.77 -26.43
CA LEU A 163 9.34 -11.39 -26.26
C LEU A 163 8.33 -10.61 -27.10
N THR A 164 7.43 -11.32 -27.76
CA THR A 164 6.41 -10.69 -28.60
C THR A 164 5.06 -11.34 -28.32
N ASN A 165 4.16 -10.54 -27.75
CA ASN A 165 2.77 -10.91 -27.46
C ASN A 165 2.62 -12.22 -26.68
N VAL A 166 3.39 -12.39 -25.60
CA VAL A 166 3.41 -13.62 -24.80
C VAL A 166 2.60 -13.48 -23.51
N ALA A 167 2.28 -14.61 -22.87
CA ALA A 167 1.70 -14.64 -21.54
C ALA A 167 2.73 -14.18 -20.49
N PHE A 168 2.25 -13.67 -19.35
CA PHE A 168 3.16 -13.30 -18.24
C PHE A 168 3.94 -14.51 -17.70
N ALA A 169 3.36 -15.71 -17.70
CA ALA A 169 4.08 -16.93 -17.34
C ALA A 169 5.33 -17.18 -18.21
N THR A 170 5.25 -16.86 -19.52
CA THR A 170 6.41 -16.91 -20.42
C THR A 170 7.47 -15.90 -19.99
N VAL A 171 7.07 -14.66 -19.65
CA VAL A 171 7.98 -13.64 -19.13
C VAL A 171 8.74 -14.15 -17.89
N LEU A 172 8.03 -14.75 -16.93
CA LEU A 172 8.64 -15.31 -15.72
C LEU A 172 9.62 -16.45 -16.03
N SER A 173 9.30 -17.30 -17.01
CA SER A 173 10.21 -18.38 -17.43
C SER A 173 11.46 -17.86 -18.15
N THR A 174 11.35 -16.74 -18.89
CA THR A 174 12.48 -16.11 -19.60
C THR A 174 13.39 -15.36 -18.63
N PHE A 175 12.81 -14.71 -17.60
CA PHE A 175 13.56 -13.91 -16.63
C PHE A 175 13.30 -14.37 -15.19
N PRO A 176 13.70 -15.62 -14.82
CA PRO A 176 13.30 -16.22 -13.54
C PRO A 176 13.91 -15.53 -12.31
N SER A 177 15.06 -14.86 -12.48
CA SER A 177 15.75 -14.13 -11.41
C SER A 177 15.51 -12.62 -11.47
N ALA A 178 14.56 -12.15 -12.30
CA ALA A 178 14.35 -10.73 -12.48
C ALA A 178 13.80 -10.05 -11.23
N VAL A 179 14.27 -8.82 -11.01
CA VAL A 179 13.85 -7.96 -9.91
C VAL A 179 13.50 -6.59 -10.49
N LEU A 180 12.42 -5.98 -10.00
CA LEU A 180 12.03 -4.63 -10.38
C LEU A 180 13.09 -3.63 -9.93
N ARG A 181 13.50 -2.73 -10.83
CA ARG A 181 14.54 -1.72 -10.56
C ARG A 181 14.19 -0.40 -11.21
N SER A 182 14.80 0.66 -10.69
CA SER A 182 14.57 2.01 -11.17
C SER A 182 15.17 2.17 -12.57
N PRO A 183 14.45 2.79 -13.52
CA PRO A 183 15.02 3.13 -14.80
C PRO A 183 15.87 4.41 -14.68
N PHE A 184 17.04 4.40 -15.30
CA PHE A 184 17.96 5.55 -15.48
C PHE A 184 18.59 6.15 -14.21
N THR A 185 17.84 6.31 -13.12
CA THR A 185 18.29 6.88 -11.85
C THR A 185 17.69 6.12 -10.67
N ALA A 186 18.46 5.93 -9.61
CA ALA A 186 17.99 5.25 -8.41
C ALA A 186 16.77 5.97 -7.80
N GLY A 187 15.74 5.20 -7.44
CA GLY A 187 14.48 5.72 -6.90
C GLY A 187 13.43 6.09 -7.94
N ALA A 188 13.74 6.04 -9.24
CA ALA A 188 12.75 6.22 -10.28
C ALA A 188 11.70 5.08 -10.29
N PRO A 189 10.48 5.34 -10.81
CA PRO A 189 9.40 4.37 -10.82
C PRO A 189 9.69 3.09 -11.62
N ALA A 190 9.47 1.92 -11.02
CA ALA A 190 9.65 0.63 -11.68
C ALA A 190 8.38 0.12 -12.37
N ILE A 191 7.20 0.60 -11.96
CA ILE A 191 5.91 0.28 -12.58
C ILE A 191 5.29 1.58 -13.09
N VAL A 192 4.92 1.61 -14.37
CA VAL A 192 4.39 2.79 -15.04
C VAL A 192 3.17 2.42 -15.88
N PHE A 193 2.01 2.96 -15.55
CA PHE A 193 0.85 2.94 -16.43
C PHE A 193 0.91 4.15 -17.34
N ASN A 194 0.69 3.98 -18.63
CA ASN A 194 0.87 5.07 -19.58
C ASN A 194 -0.04 5.01 -20.79
N MET A 195 -0.28 6.19 -21.34
CA MET A 195 -1.05 6.39 -22.55
C MET A 195 -0.43 7.51 -23.40
N GLY A 196 -0.38 7.30 -24.71
CA GLY A 196 0.30 8.16 -25.66
C GLY A 196 1.77 7.78 -25.84
N ASP A 197 2.39 8.37 -26.86
CA ASP A 197 3.80 8.16 -27.18
C ASP A 197 4.29 9.25 -28.16
N THR A 198 5.51 9.10 -28.66
CA THR A 198 6.05 9.88 -29.78
C THR A 198 5.36 9.58 -31.12
N ALA A 199 4.67 8.45 -31.26
CA ALA A 199 4.00 8.08 -32.50
C ALA A 199 2.66 8.80 -32.71
N ALA A 200 2.34 9.15 -33.96
CA ALA A 200 1.04 9.71 -34.33
C ALA A 200 -0.13 8.71 -34.16
N GLY A 201 0.16 7.41 -34.06
CA GLY A 201 -0.83 6.34 -33.92
C GLY A 201 -1.62 6.35 -32.62
N TYR A 202 -1.35 7.26 -31.68
CA TYR A 202 -2.08 7.42 -30.43
C TYR A 202 -3.13 8.54 -30.45
N VAL A 203 -3.16 9.34 -31.52
CA VAL A 203 -4.13 10.44 -31.66
C VAL A 203 -5.56 9.90 -31.72
N ASN A 204 -6.52 10.70 -31.26
CA ASN A 204 -7.94 10.35 -31.09
C ASN A 204 -8.19 9.33 -29.97
N TYR A 205 -7.22 9.16 -29.07
CA TYR A 205 -7.47 8.43 -27.82
C TYR A 205 -8.18 9.34 -26.83
N ASP A 206 -9.21 8.79 -26.21
CA ASP A 206 -9.85 9.36 -25.03
C ASP A 206 -10.29 8.20 -24.14
N GLY A 207 -9.83 8.20 -22.90
CA GLY A 207 -10.09 7.09 -22.00
C GLY A 207 -9.61 7.35 -20.59
N ALA A 208 -10.03 6.47 -19.68
CA ALA A 208 -9.76 6.59 -18.27
C ALA A 208 -9.22 5.27 -17.70
N ILE A 209 -8.52 5.38 -16.57
CA ILE A 209 -8.03 4.26 -15.77
C ILE A 209 -8.53 4.40 -14.33
N ASP A 210 -8.87 3.28 -13.72
CA ASP A 210 -9.33 3.21 -12.34
C ASP A 210 -9.03 1.83 -11.72
N ALA A 211 -9.24 1.68 -10.40
CA ALA A 211 -9.21 0.44 -9.66
C ALA A 211 -7.92 -0.39 -9.88
N ILE A 212 -6.78 0.30 -9.89
CA ILE A 212 -5.47 -0.33 -10.11
C ILE A 212 -5.13 -1.18 -8.90
N THR A 213 -4.85 -2.46 -9.12
CA THR A 213 -4.43 -3.41 -8.08
C THR A 213 -3.03 -3.91 -8.37
N ILE A 214 -2.12 -3.78 -7.39
CA ILE A 214 -0.76 -4.33 -7.44
C ILE A 214 -0.49 -5.09 -6.15
N ASN A 215 -0.16 -6.38 -6.27
CA ASN A 215 0.11 -7.30 -5.16
C ASN A 215 -0.97 -7.27 -4.07
N GLY A 216 -2.24 -7.23 -4.48
CA GLY A 216 -3.40 -7.25 -3.59
C GLY A 216 -3.74 -5.91 -2.91
N THR A 217 -2.98 -4.84 -3.17
CA THR A 217 -3.39 -3.48 -2.78
C THR A 217 -4.07 -2.81 -3.95
N THR A 218 -5.28 -2.26 -3.72
CA THR A 218 -6.10 -1.60 -4.74
C THR A 218 -6.15 -0.10 -4.51
N TRP A 219 -6.03 0.68 -5.57
CA TRP A 219 -6.14 2.13 -5.61
C TRP A 219 -7.33 2.57 -6.45
N ASP A 220 -8.14 3.44 -5.88
CA ASP A 220 -9.36 4.01 -6.44
C ASP A 220 -9.10 5.49 -6.78
N PHE A 221 -9.27 5.89 -8.03
CA PHE A 221 -8.88 7.24 -8.49
C PHE A 221 -10.08 8.17 -8.48
N GLU A 222 -10.07 9.17 -7.61
CA GLU A 222 -11.21 10.05 -7.36
C GLU A 222 -10.90 11.52 -7.66
N LEU A 223 -11.87 12.26 -8.21
CA LEU A 223 -11.76 13.70 -8.42
C LEU A 223 -11.66 14.45 -7.09
N THR A 224 -12.44 14.03 -6.11
CA THR A 224 -12.49 14.63 -4.80
C THR A 224 -11.89 13.69 -3.76
N ALA A 225 -11.42 14.27 -2.66
CA ALA A 225 -11.14 13.46 -1.48
C ALA A 225 -12.39 12.63 -1.13
N PRO A 226 -12.24 11.41 -0.57
CA PRO A 226 -13.38 10.72 -0.01
C PRO A 226 -14.05 11.68 0.97
N ALA A 227 -15.39 11.68 0.98
CA ALA A 227 -16.14 12.42 1.98
C ALA A 227 -15.51 12.09 3.34
N ALA A 228 -15.15 13.14 4.09
CA ALA A 228 -14.77 12.94 5.48
C ALA A 228 -15.88 12.07 6.08
N PRO A 229 -15.53 10.97 6.76
CA PRO A 229 -16.54 10.07 7.28
C PRO A 229 -17.57 10.92 8.06
N SER A 230 -18.86 10.64 7.86
CA SER A 230 -19.95 11.43 8.44
C SER A 230 -19.93 11.43 9.98
N SER A 231 -19.11 10.56 10.56
CA SER A 231 -18.43 10.75 11.83
C SER A 231 -16.96 11.03 11.55
N ILE A 232 -16.35 12.04 12.19
CA ILE A 232 -14.91 11.95 12.43
C ILE A 232 -14.73 10.76 13.36
N ASP A 233 -14.65 9.55 12.81
CA ASP A 233 -13.97 8.47 13.47
C ASP A 233 -12.53 8.95 13.47
N PHE A 234 -12.09 9.50 14.60
CA PHE A 234 -10.74 10.03 14.85
C PHE A 234 -9.62 8.97 14.66
N PHE A 235 -9.97 7.85 14.05
CA PHE A 235 -9.31 6.57 14.12
C PHE A 235 -9.59 5.79 12.83
N ASN A 236 -8.53 5.26 12.22
CA ASN A 236 -8.65 4.14 11.30
C ASN A 236 -8.56 2.86 12.13
N PRO A 237 -9.64 2.08 12.29
CA PRO A 237 -9.62 0.83 13.06
C PRO A 237 -8.67 -0.24 12.54
N GLY A 238 -8.03 -0.03 11.38
CA GLY A 238 -7.01 -0.89 10.81
C GLY A 238 -5.55 -0.46 11.04
N ASP A 239 -5.25 0.65 11.71
CA ASP A 239 -3.85 0.98 12.05
C ASP A 239 -3.46 0.50 13.45
N CYS A 240 -2.15 0.32 13.66
CA CYS A 240 -1.64 -0.34 14.87
C CYS A 240 -1.70 0.54 16.13
N ARG A 241 -2.16 1.80 16.04
CA ARG A 241 -2.05 2.77 17.13
C ARG A 241 -3.04 2.44 18.25
N VAL A 242 -2.54 2.40 19.47
CA VAL A 242 -3.37 2.25 20.67
C VAL A 242 -3.81 3.60 21.23
N ASP A 243 -5.10 3.71 21.55
CA ASP A 243 -5.76 4.90 22.14
C ASP A 243 -5.41 6.23 21.42
N PRO A 244 -5.50 6.34 20.08
CA PRO A 244 -5.09 7.56 19.39
C PRO A 244 -6.03 8.72 19.73
N LYS A 245 -5.46 9.88 20.09
CA LYS A 245 -6.22 11.11 20.39
C LYS A 245 -5.77 12.29 19.52
N PRO A 246 -6.69 13.23 19.20
CA PRO A 246 -6.30 14.50 18.61
C PRO A 246 -5.24 15.20 19.44
N GLY A 247 -4.19 15.69 18.78
CA GLY A 247 -3.07 16.35 19.45
C GLY A 247 -2.00 15.42 20.02
N ASP A 248 -2.18 14.08 19.95
CA ASP A 248 -1.13 13.14 20.32
C ASP A 248 0.16 13.42 19.52
N ARG A 249 1.25 13.64 20.24
CA ARG A 249 2.62 13.76 19.72
C ARG A 249 3.35 12.42 19.73
N LEU A 250 2.68 11.38 20.23
CA LEU A 250 3.12 10.00 20.28
C LEU A 250 2.11 9.07 19.62
N ALA A 251 2.58 8.27 18.65
CA ALA A 251 1.84 7.14 18.11
C ALA A 251 2.50 5.84 18.60
N ILE A 252 1.74 5.01 19.31
CA ILE A 252 2.27 3.79 19.93
C ILE A 252 1.56 2.59 19.33
N CYS A 253 2.32 1.61 18.87
CA CYS A 253 1.80 0.35 18.36
C CYS A 253 2.22 -0.82 19.25
N CYS A 254 1.30 -1.73 19.53
CA CYS A 254 1.59 -2.95 20.26
C CYS A 254 1.92 -4.07 19.26
N GLU A 255 3.11 -4.64 19.39
CA GLU A 255 3.50 -5.87 18.72
C GLU A 255 3.44 -7.05 19.70
N ALA A 256 3.71 -8.27 19.23
CA ALA A 256 3.59 -9.49 20.03
C ALA A 256 4.45 -9.47 21.31
N SER A 257 5.63 -8.84 21.29
CA SER A 257 6.59 -8.85 22.40
C SER A 257 7.04 -7.47 22.88
N ARG A 258 6.53 -6.39 22.28
CA ARG A 258 7.04 -5.03 22.50
C ARG A 258 6.05 -3.94 22.11
N ILE A 259 6.35 -2.72 22.53
CA ILE A 259 5.77 -1.52 21.90
C ILE A 259 6.73 -0.90 20.91
N VAL A 260 6.16 -0.30 19.86
CA VAL A 260 6.84 0.58 18.91
C VAL A 260 6.33 1.99 19.12
N VAL A 261 7.23 2.94 19.28
CA VAL A 261 6.92 4.34 19.59
C VAL A 261 7.38 5.23 18.46
N TYR A 262 6.43 5.97 17.89
CA TYR A 262 6.66 7.02 16.89
C TYR A 262 6.37 8.39 17.49
N GLY A 263 7.19 9.37 17.14
CA GLY A 263 6.92 10.79 17.36
C GLY A 263 6.12 11.34 16.19
N VAL A 264 5.26 12.31 16.46
CA VAL A 264 4.51 13.03 15.40
C VAL A 264 5.13 14.42 15.26
N ALA A 265 5.64 14.76 14.08
CA ALA A 265 6.23 16.07 13.80
C ALA A 265 5.15 17.16 13.60
N ASN A 266 5.55 18.43 13.49
CA ASN A 266 4.62 19.56 13.33
C ASN A 266 3.83 19.52 12.01
N ASN A 267 4.33 18.82 11.01
CA ASN A 267 3.64 18.58 9.73
C ASN A 267 2.76 17.31 9.76
N SER A 268 2.44 16.79 10.94
CA SER A 268 1.67 15.56 11.16
C SER A 268 2.29 14.28 10.59
N ARG A 269 3.59 14.29 10.23
CA ARG A 269 4.30 13.07 9.82
C ARG A 269 4.86 12.34 11.02
N GLY A 270 4.57 11.04 11.11
CA GLY A 270 5.18 10.14 12.08
C GLY A 270 6.64 9.84 11.76
N PHE A 271 7.48 9.72 12.77
CA PHE A 271 8.87 9.26 12.66
C PHE A 271 9.23 8.35 13.82
N PHE A 272 10.08 7.37 13.57
CA PHE A 272 10.41 6.34 14.56
C PHE A 272 11.26 6.92 15.70
N LEU A 273 10.83 6.70 16.94
CA LEU A 273 11.58 7.09 18.13
C LEU A 273 12.28 5.89 18.77
N SER A 274 11.53 4.84 19.12
CA SER A 274 12.11 3.69 19.82
C SER A 274 11.18 2.47 19.87
N THR A 275 11.70 1.36 20.39
CA THR A 275 10.95 0.18 20.80
C THR A 275 11.26 -0.18 22.24
N PHE A 276 10.29 -0.75 22.97
CA PHE A 276 10.51 -1.28 24.31
C PHE A 276 9.93 -2.68 24.42
N ASP A 277 10.78 -3.66 24.71
CA ASP A 277 10.36 -5.05 24.91
C ASP A 277 9.59 -5.18 26.23
N PHE A 278 8.52 -5.98 26.20
CA PHE A 278 7.67 -6.15 27.38
C PHE A 278 8.45 -6.75 28.55
N GLU A 279 9.37 -7.69 28.31
CA GLU A 279 10.19 -8.30 29.36
C GLU A 279 11.07 -7.27 30.08
N ASP A 280 11.66 -6.35 29.34
CA ASP A 280 12.49 -5.27 29.90
C ASP A 280 11.63 -4.28 30.70
N LEU A 281 10.44 -3.96 30.20
CA LEU A 281 9.48 -3.12 30.92
C LEU A 281 8.97 -3.79 32.21
N VAL A 282 8.76 -5.12 32.20
CA VAL A 282 8.40 -5.88 33.40
C VAL A 282 9.51 -5.81 34.43
N ARG A 283 10.76 -6.04 34.00
CA ARG A 283 11.96 -6.00 34.85
C ARG A 283 12.21 -4.62 35.45
N ALA A 284 12.02 -3.57 34.66
CA ALA A 284 12.21 -2.18 35.08
C ALA A 284 11.06 -1.66 35.96
N GLY A 285 9.86 -2.18 35.74
CA GLY A 285 8.64 -1.81 36.47
C GLY A 285 8.34 -0.32 36.45
N ARG A 286 7.99 0.26 37.61
CA ARG A 286 7.63 1.68 37.72
C ARG A 286 8.82 2.63 37.50
N ARG A 287 10.05 2.16 37.69
CA ARG A 287 11.25 2.96 37.38
C ARG A 287 11.37 3.19 35.87
N GLY A 288 10.91 2.22 35.09
CA GLY A 288 10.96 2.27 33.64
C GLY A 288 12.38 2.24 33.08
N ILE A 289 12.45 2.37 31.77
CA ILE A 289 13.66 2.44 30.97
C ILE A 289 13.52 3.60 29.99
N PHE A 290 14.63 4.07 29.44
CA PHE A 290 14.62 5.16 28.49
C PHE A 290 15.66 4.95 27.39
N VAL A 291 15.41 5.60 26.26
CA VAL A 291 16.32 5.70 25.13
C VAL A 291 16.56 7.18 24.85
N ASN A 292 17.83 7.59 24.86
CA ASN A 292 18.23 8.93 24.46
C ASN A 292 18.52 8.95 22.95
N ARG A 293 17.68 9.65 22.19
CA ARG A 293 17.78 9.80 20.72
C ARG A 293 18.47 11.11 20.33
N GLN A 294 19.21 11.73 21.25
CA GLN A 294 19.97 12.95 21.04
C GLN A 294 19.09 14.09 20.52
N GLN A 295 19.18 14.40 19.22
CA GLN A 295 18.40 15.44 18.56
C GLN A 295 16.90 15.24 18.73
N ASP A 296 16.43 14.00 18.81
CA ASP A 296 15.01 13.69 19.01
C ASP A 296 14.62 13.60 20.50
N GLY A 297 15.51 13.93 21.44
CA GLY A 297 15.22 13.90 22.87
C GLY A 297 15.21 12.50 23.48
N VAL A 298 14.57 12.37 24.64
CA VAL A 298 14.55 11.15 25.45
C VAL A 298 13.14 10.57 25.49
N ILE A 299 13.04 9.28 25.17
CA ILE A 299 11.79 8.55 25.22
C ILE A 299 11.91 7.55 26.36
N SER A 300 10.97 7.60 27.29
CA SER A 300 10.91 6.69 28.43
C SER A 300 9.63 5.88 28.41
N ALA A 301 9.71 4.65 28.91
CA ALA A 301 8.59 3.77 29.08
C ALA A 301 8.68 3.03 30.42
N SER A 302 7.55 2.82 31.09
CA SER A 302 7.46 2.07 32.35
C SER A 302 6.20 1.21 32.37
N MET A 303 6.20 0.13 33.16
CA MET A 303 5.06 -0.79 33.24
C MET A 303 4.63 -1.05 34.69
N SER A 304 3.36 -0.78 34.96
CA SER A 304 2.71 -1.08 36.23
C SER A 304 2.31 -2.55 36.33
N ARG A 305 2.08 -3.06 37.55
CA ARG A 305 1.55 -4.43 37.78
C ARG A 305 0.16 -4.62 37.15
N SER A 306 -0.62 -3.56 37.07
CA SER A 306 -1.94 -3.55 36.42
C SER A 306 -1.84 -3.48 34.88
N GLN A 307 -0.70 -3.86 34.32
CA GLN A 307 -0.44 -3.95 32.87
C GLN A 307 -0.52 -2.61 32.11
N ASN A 308 -0.66 -1.48 32.82
CA ASN A 308 -0.60 -0.17 32.17
C ASN A 308 0.85 0.17 31.87
N ILE A 309 1.10 0.62 30.64
CA ILE A 309 2.40 1.10 30.16
C ILE A 309 2.32 2.62 30.04
N TRP A 310 3.19 3.33 30.73
CA TRP A 310 3.34 4.78 30.58
C TRP A 310 4.49 5.06 29.62
N VAL A 311 4.25 5.88 28.60
CA VAL A 311 5.27 6.31 27.64
C VAL A 311 5.32 7.83 27.61
N ALA A 312 6.51 8.41 27.69
CA ALA A 312 6.72 9.86 27.65
C ALA A 312 7.91 10.24 26.78
N TRP A 313 7.81 11.40 26.13
CA TRP A 313 8.83 11.97 25.28
C TRP A 313 9.24 13.37 25.76
N ASN A 314 10.53 13.55 26.04
CA ASN A 314 11.08 14.74 26.68
C ASN A 314 12.24 15.35 25.86
N GLY A 315 12.23 16.66 25.68
CA GLY A 315 13.26 17.44 24.99
C GLY A 315 13.30 17.24 23.48
N GLY A 316 14.50 17.40 22.92
CA GLY A 316 14.74 17.28 21.48
C GLY A 316 14.24 18.47 20.66
N GLN A 317 14.39 18.36 19.35
CA GLN A 317 14.09 19.39 18.37
C GLN A 317 12.60 19.82 18.31
N TYR A 318 11.72 19.07 18.96
CA TYR A 318 10.30 19.36 19.04
C TYR A 318 9.87 19.89 20.41
N ASN A 319 10.81 20.20 21.31
CA ASN A 319 10.55 20.67 22.67
C ASN A 319 9.53 19.80 23.42
N ALA A 320 9.67 18.48 23.31
CA ALA A 320 8.72 17.55 23.90
C ALA A 320 8.71 17.70 25.43
N THR A 321 7.54 17.82 26.04
CA THR A 321 7.43 18.18 27.48
C THR A 321 7.25 16.99 28.40
N GLY A 322 7.07 15.79 27.84
CA GLY A 322 6.71 14.59 28.58
C GLY A 322 5.35 14.67 29.26
N GLN A 323 4.52 15.66 28.92
CA GLN A 323 3.23 15.88 29.55
C GLN A 323 2.08 15.40 28.65
N PRO A 324 1.05 14.75 29.22
CA PRO A 324 -0.06 14.18 28.47
C PRO A 324 -1.02 15.22 27.90
N ASP A 325 -1.22 16.35 28.60
CA ASP A 325 -2.06 17.48 28.16
C ASP A 325 -1.53 18.14 26.89
N GLN A 326 -0.24 17.97 26.60
CA GLN A 326 0.43 18.45 25.38
C GLN A 326 0.69 17.33 24.37
N GLY A 327 0.13 16.14 24.59
CA GLY A 327 0.26 14.99 23.71
C GLY A 327 1.62 14.28 23.74
N PHE A 328 2.56 14.71 24.60
CA PHE A 328 3.92 14.16 24.67
C PHE A 328 4.08 12.99 25.66
N ALA A 329 2.99 12.55 26.29
CA ALA A 329 2.97 11.33 27.07
C ALA A 329 1.58 10.68 27.03
N LYS A 330 1.53 9.36 27.19
CA LYS A 330 0.27 8.64 27.32
C LYS A 330 0.41 7.33 28.08
N LEU A 331 -0.71 6.94 28.69
CA LEU A 331 -0.91 5.63 29.29
C LEU A 331 -1.57 4.71 28.26
N VAL A 332 -1.00 3.53 28.03
CA VAL A 332 -1.51 2.55 27.08
C VAL A 332 -1.66 1.18 27.70
N ARG A 333 -2.51 0.35 27.08
CA ARG A 333 -2.62 -1.08 27.36
C ARG A 333 -2.40 -1.86 26.08
N CYS A 334 -1.54 -2.87 26.15
CA CYS A 334 -1.29 -3.79 25.06
C CYS A 334 -1.80 -5.20 25.44
N PRO A 335 -2.21 -6.03 24.47
CA PRO A 335 -2.27 -7.47 24.67
C PRO A 335 -0.87 -7.98 25.03
N LEU A 336 -0.73 -8.61 26.20
CA LEU A 336 0.56 -9.13 26.68
C LEU A 336 0.60 -10.66 26.52
N PRO A 337 1.77 -11.24 26.17
CA PRO A 337 1.97 -12.69 26.25
C PRO A 337 1.71 -13.21 27.67
N ALA A 338 1.19 -14.44 27.78
CA ALA A 338 0.91 -15.06 29.07
C ALA A 338 2.15 -15.11 30.00
N SER A 339 3.34 -15.32 29.43
CA SER A 339 4.62 -15.29 30.16
C SER A 339 4.89 -13.93 30.82
N VAL A 340 4.59 -12.84 30.11
CA VAL A 340 4.76 -11.45 30.60
C VAL A 340 3.75 -11.17 31.72
N VAL A 341 2.49 -11.59 31.57
CA VAL A 341 1.46 -11.44 32.61
C VAL A 341 1.84 -12.20 33.88
N GLN A 342 2.35 -13.43 33.74
CA GLN A 342 2.83 -14.21 34.87
C GLN A 342 4.01 -13.54 35.58
N ALA A 343 4.98 -13.02 34.82
CA ALA A 343 6.13 -12.30 35.37
C ALA A 343 5.71 -11.01 36.11
N LEU A 344 4.69 -10.30 35.63
CA LEU A 344 4.13 -9.12 36.33
C LEU A 344 3.54 -9.47 37.69
N HIS A 345 2.85 -10.60 37.80
CA HIS A 345 2.25 -11.07 39.06
C HIS A 345 3.29 -11.57 40.08
N GLN A 346 4.45 -12.04 39.60
CA GLN A 346 5.53 -12.56 40.45
C GLN A 346 6.51 -11.48 40.94
N ARG A 347 6.47 -10.27 40.37
CA ARG A 347 7.36 -9.17 40.75
C ARG A 347 7.03 -8.66 42.15
N SER A 348 7.98 -8.57 43.09
CA SER A 348 7.85 -7.83 44.37
C SER A 348 7.78 -6.31 44.13
N GLU A 349 7.25 -5.52 45.08
CA GLU A 349 6.91 -4.10 44.82
C GLU A 349 8.10 -3.22 44.45
#